data_AF-A0A4R5NL91-F1
#
_entry.id   AF-A0A4R5NL91-F1
#
_cell.length_a   1.000
_cell.length_b   1.000
_cell.length_c   1.000
_cell.angle_alpha   90.00
_cell.angle_beta   90.00
_cell.angle_gamma   90.00
#
_symmetry.space_group_name_H-M   'P 1'
#
loop_
_entity.id
_entity.type
_entity.pdbx_description
1 polymer ?
#
loop_
_entity_poly.entity_id
_entity_poly.type
_entity_poly.pdbx_seq_one_letter_code
_entity_poly.pdbx_strand_id
1 'polypeptide(L)'
;MTNRFFRFSNRAMLILFNIFFFLALIFAITSPNLILGDNKITGAGTTMVTTFFIVISIVLILSVIVYPKARHYFLLIFVKHQKLTAAICLALVVCWQIIFVLNVHPAIGFDAGAIHEGLINTQDIELRTYFGLYYNNMALLLIQHALATLFSTTSWLFFDLMTLLVVDLSAVLILLTILLLDKKRIPLAMYIESAWLLLFPTIIIPYTDAWVLPFVSGYLLCYVALKNKKFKLWQRSVFAILFGLLVAGTYFMKPSAIAPVIAIVLIEVIY
;
A
#
# COMPACT_ATOMS: atom_id res chain seq x y z
N MET A 1 27.09 -23.83 -8.60
CA MET A 1 25.81 -24.42 -8.12
C MET A 1 24.75 -23.36 -7.83
N THR A 2 25.11 -22.20 -7.27
CA THR A 2 24.25 -21.03 -6.98
C THR A 2 23.33 -20.60 -8.13
N ASN A 3 23.82 -20.49 -9.37
CA ASN A 3 22.97 -20.05 -10.50
C ASN A 3 21.87 -21.05 -10.90
N ARG A 4 22.08 -22.36 -10.75
CA ARG A 4 21.04 -23.37 -11.07
C ARG A 4 19.97 -23.41 -9.98
N PHE A 5 20.38 -23.35 -8.71
CA PHE A 5 19.47 -23.27 -7.59
C PHE A 5 18.63 -21.98 -7.63
N PHE A 6 19.24 -20.83 -7.94
CA PHE A 6 18.52 -19.57 -8.09
C PHE A 6 17.48 -19.60 -9.21
N ARG A 7 17.84 -20.14 -10.39
CA ARG A 7 16.89 -20.28 -11.51
C ARG A 7 15.74 -21.24 -11.17
N PHE A 8 16.03 -22.34 -10.49
CA PHE A 8 15.02 -23.28 -10.03
C PHE A 8 14.08 -22.64 -9.00
N SER A 9 14.63 -22.00 -7.97
CA SER A 9 13.88 -21.30 -6.93
C SER A 9 13.00 -20.20 -7.52
N ASN A 10 13.54 -19.35 -8.39
CA ASN A 10 12.78 -18.30 -9.06
C ASN A 10 11.64 -18.88 -9.91
N ARG A 11 11.89 -19.97 -10.65
CA ARG A 11 10.86 -20.64 -11.44
C ARG A 11 9.77 -21.26 -10.56
N ALA A 12 10.15 -21.89 -9.45
CA ALA A 12 9.21 -22.47 -8.49
C ALA A 12 8.35 -21.38 -7.84
N MET A 13 8.96 -20.26 -7.40
CA MET A 13 8.24 -19.11 -6.86
C MET A 13 7.29 -18.49 -7.87
N LEU A 14 7.71 -18.33 -9.14
CA LEU A 14 6.83 -17.81 -10.20
C LEU A 14 5.64 -18.73 -10.44
N ILE A 15 5.84 -20.05 -10.47
CA ILE A 15 4.75 -21.02 -10.62
C ILE A 15 3.78 -20.91 -9.44
N LEU A 16 4.29 -20.94 -8.21
CA LEU A 16 3.48 -20.84 -7.00
C LEU A 16 2.69 -19.53 -6.96
N PHE A 17 3.35 -18.40 -7.26
CA PHE A 17 2.73 -17.08 -7.32
C PHE A 17 1.64 -17.03 -8.37
N ASN A 18 1.89 -17.56 -9.57
CA ASN A 18 0.88 -17.61 -10.63
C ASN A 18 -0.33 -18.48 -10.24
N ILE A 19 -0.12 -19.59 -9.53
CA ILE A 19 -1.23 -20.42 -9.01
C ILE A 19 -2.08 -19.62 -8.03
N PHE A 20 -1.47 -18.98 -7.03
CA PHE A 20 -2.22 -18.19 -6.05
C PHE A 20 -2.90 -16.98 -6.68
N PHE A 21 -2.23 -16.30 -7.61
CA PHE A 21 -2.82 -15.17 -8.32
C PHE A 21 -4.00 -15.61 -9.20
N PHE A 22 -3.89 -16.77 -9.87
CA PHE A 22 -4.98 -17.35 -10.63
C PHE A 22 -6.17 -17.73 -9.74
N LEU A 23 -5.93 -18.35 -8.58
CA LEU A 23 -6.98 -18.66 -7.61
C LEU A 23 -7.64 -17.38 -7.07
N ALA A 24 -6.85 -16.36 -6.73
CA ALA A 24 -7.37 -15.06 -6.32
C ALA A 24 -8.23 -14.40 -7.41
N LEU A 25 -7.81 -14.50 -8.68
CA LEU A 25 -8.58 -14.01 -9.82
C LEU A 25 -9.90 -14.79 -9.97
N ILE A 26 -9.88 -16.12 -9.84
CA ILE A 26 -11.11 -16.92 -9.85
C ILE A 26 -12.05 -16.45 -8.75
N PHE A 27 -11.60 -16.40 -7.50
CA PHE A 27 -12.45 -16.00 -6.37
C PHE A 27 -12.96 -14.56 -6.48
N ALA A 28 -12.14 -13.66 -7.04
CA ALA A 28 -12.57 -12.30 -7.33
C ALA A 28 -13.70 -12.31 -8.38
N ILE A 29 -13.52 -12.96 -9.53
CA ILE A 29 -14.53 -12.99 -10.60
C ILE A 29 -15.81 -13.73 -10.18
N THR A 30 -15.70 -14.78 -9.35
CA THR A 30 -16.85 -15.52 -8.83
C THR A 30 -17.43 -14.90 -7.56
N SER A 31 -16.90 -13.77 -7.09
CA SER A 31 -17.36 -13.11 -5.87
C SER A 31 -18.82 -12.68 -6.04
N PRO A 32 -19.69 -12.91 -5.02
CA PRO A 32 -21.07 -12.43 -5.07
C PRO A 32 -21.17 -10.91 -5.23
N ASN A 33 -20.13 -10.17 -4.83
CA ASN A 33 -20.05 -8.70 -5.01
C ASN A 33 -19.84 -8.29 -6.49
N LEU A 34 -19.47 -9.22 -7.36
CA LEU A 34 -19.28 -9.03 -8.80
C LEU A 34 -20.42 -9.64 -9.64
N ILE A 35 -21.42 -10.28 -9.01
CA ILE A 35 -22.59 -10.83 -9.70
C ILE A 35 -23.55 -9.69 -10.08
N LEU A 36 -23.82 -9.57 -11.38
CA LEU A 36 -24.74 -8.60 -11.95
C LEU A 36 -26.20 -8.90 -11.57
N GLY A 37 -26.79 -8.04 -10.73
CA GLY A 37 -28.19 -8.11 -10.29
C GLY A 37 -28.38 -8.64 -8.87
N ASP A 38 -29.63 -8.64 -8.39
CA ASP A 38 -29.96 -9.06 -7.02
C ASP A 38 -29.64 -10.53 -6.78
N ASN A 39 -28.73 -10.80 -5.84
CA ASN A 39 -28.47 -12.14 -5.37
C ASN A 39 -29.52 -12.53 -4.32
N LYS A 40 -30.38 -13.51 -4.65
CA LYS A 40 -31.45 -14.01 -3.77
C LYS A 40 -30.94 -14.63 -2.45
N ILE A 41 -29.66 -14.96 -2.34
CA ILE A 41 -29.05 -15.62 -1.17
C ILE A 41 -28.38 -14.59 -0.24
N THR A 42 -27.73 -13.56 -0.78
CA THR A 42 -26.95 -12.59 0.02
C THR A 42 -27.60 -11.21 0.12
N GLY A 43 -28.65 -10.92 -0.65
CA GLY A 43 -29.32 -9.61 -0.67
C GLY A 43 -28.46 -8.45 -1.20
N ALA A 44 -27.24 -8.74 -1.64
CA ALA A 44 -26.28 -7.77 -2.17
C ALA A 44 -25.83 -8.22 -3.56
N GLY A 45 -26.15 -7.42 -4.57
CA GLY A 45 -25.67 -7.54 -5.95
C GLY A 45 -24.65 -6.46 -6.29
N THR A 46 -24.03 -6.53 -7.47
CA THR A 46 -23.26 -5.40 -8.02
C THR A 46 -24.11 -4.13 -8.02
N THR A 47 -23.58 -3.07 -7.41
CA THR A 47 -24.20 -1.75 -7.51
C THR A 47 -24.10 -1.24 -8.95
N MET A 48 -25.03 -0.38 -9.39
CA MET A 48 -24.93 0.29 -10.70
C MET A 48 -23.56 0.96 -10.91
N VAL A 49 -22.95 1.43 -9.83
CA VAL A 49 -21.60 2.00 -9.81
C VAL A 49 -20.55 0.97 -10.25
N THR A 50 -20.54 -0.23 -9.64
CA THR A 50 -19.60 -1.30 -10.03
C THR A 50 -19.80 -1.75 -11.48
N THR A 51 -21.05 -1.88 -11.94
CA THR A 51 -21.37 -2.22 -13.34
C THR A 51 -20.84 -1.18 -14.31
N PHE A 52 -21.05 0.11 -14.00
CA PHE A 52 -20.57 1.22 -14.80
C PHE A 52 -19.04 1.21 -14.95
N PHE A 53 -18.31 1.02 -13.84
CA PHE A 53 -16.84 0.92 -13.87
C PHE A 53 -16.34 -0.27 -14.69
N ILE A 54 -16.98 -1.44 -14.56
CA ILE A 54 -16.61 -2.65 -15.32
C ILE A 54 -16.84 -2.42 -16.82
N VAL A 55 -18.02 -1.93 -17.21
CA VAL A 55 -18.37 -1.66 -18.61
C VAL A 55 -17.41 -0.65 -19.22
N ILE A 56 -17.13 0.46 -18.54
CA ILE A 56 -16.16 1.47 -19.02
C ILE A 56 -14.77 0.87 -19.19
N SER A 57 -14.31 0.08 -18.22
CA SER A 57 -13.00 -0.55 -18.28
C SER A 57 -12.88 -1.49 -19.49
N ILE A 58 -13.91 -2.31 -19.73
CA ILE A 58 -13.97 -3.22 -20.89
C ILE A 58 -13.98 -2.41 -22.19
N VAL A 59 -14.82 -1.38 -22.29
CA VAL A 59 -14.89 -0.52 -23.48
C VAL A 59 -13.55 0.15 -23.76
N LEU A 60 -12.86 0.68 -22.74
CA LEU A 60 -11.54 1.27 -22.88
C LEU A 60 -10.51 0.25 -23.38
N ILE A 61 -10.45 -0.94 -22.76
CA ILE A 61 -9.52 -2.00 -23.17
C ILE A 61 -9.78 -2.43 -24.62
N LEU A 62 -11.03 -2.74 -24.97
CA LEU A 62 -11.41 -3.12 -26.33
C LEU A 62 -11.11 -2.00 -27.33
N SER A 63 -11.32 -0.74 -26.94
CA SER A 63 -11.04 0.40 -27.82
C SER A 63 -9.55 0.45 -28.22
N VAL A 64 -8.66 0.21 -27.25
CA VAL A 64 -7.20 0.23 -27.47
C VAL A 64 -6.74 -0.99 -28.28
N ILE A 65 -7.37 -2.15 -28.11
CA ILE A 65 -7.02 -3.38 -28.85
C ILE A 65 -7.51 -3.31 -30.30
N VAL A 66 -8.78 -2.93 -30.50
CA VAL A 66 -9.48 -3.06 -31.79
C VAL A 66 -9.22 -1.86 -32.70
N TYR A 67 -9.15 -0.64 -32.16
CA TYR A 67 -9.09 0.58 -32.98
C TYR A 67 -7.66 1.18 -33.02
N PRO A 68 -6.99 1.18 -34.19
CA PRO A 68 -5.62 1.70 -34.32
C PRO A 68 -5.48 3.17 -33.92
N LYS A 69 -6.50 4.00 -34.20
CA LYS A 69 -6.52 5.41 -33.82
C LYS A 69 -6.53 5.58 -32.29
N ALA A 70 -7.40 4.85 -31.59
CA ALA A 70 -7.47 4.87 -30.13
C ALA A 70 -6.15 4.39 -29.51
N ARG A 71 -5.57 3.31 -30.04
CA ARG A 71 -4.24 2.82 -29.64
C ARG A 71 -3.16 3.89 -29.81
N HIS A 72 -3.15 4.61 -30.94
CA HIS A 72 -2.18 5.67 -31.20
C HIS A 72 -2.28 6.80 -30.16
N TYR A 73 -3.49 7.29 -29.89
CA TYR A 73 -3.70 8.30 -28.85
C TYR A 73 -3.31 7.81 -27.46
N PHE A 74 -3.64 6.57 -27.12
CA PHE A 74 -3.26 5.97 -25.84
C PHE A 74 -1.73 5.93 -25.67
N LEU A 75 -1.00 5.47 -26.70
CA LEU A 75 0.47 5.45 -26.68
C LEU A 75 1.06 6.87 -26.64
N LEU A 76 0.45 7.83 -27.34
CA LEU A 76 0.88 9.22 -27.30
C LEU A 76 0.75 9.79 -25.88
N ILE A 77 -0.40 9.61 -25.23
CA ILE A 77 -0.70 10.15 -23.91
C ILE A 77 0.14 9.44 -22.83
N PHE A 78 0.04 8.11 -22.76
CA PHE A 78 0.59 7.35 -21.64
C PHE A 78 2.07 6.94 -21.81
N VAL A 79 2.60 6.92 -23.05
CA VAL A 79 4.00 6.54 -23.32
C VAL A 79 4.85 7.74 -23.74
N LYS A 80 4.43 8.50 -24.78
CA LYS A 80 5.21 9.65 -25.27
C LYS A 80 5.22 10.80 -24.26
N HIS A 81 4.07 11.12 -23.67
CA HIS A 81 3.92 12.19 -22.67
C HIS A 81 3.93 11.70 -21.22
N GLN A 82 4.42 10.48 -20.96
CA GLN A 82 4.34 9.76 -19.68
C GLN A 82 4.69 10.58 -18.44
N LYS A 83 5.67 11.50 -18.49
CA LYS A 83 6.08 12.29 -17.32
C LYS A 83 4.97 13.23 -16.85
N LEU A 84 4.34 13.93 -17.78
CA LEU A 84 3.27 14.87 -17.48
C LEU A 84 2.01 14.12 -17.07
N THR A 85 1.65 13.09 -17.84
CA THR A 85 0.44 12.31 -17.61
C THR A 85 0.49 11.52 -16.31
N ALA A 86 1.64 10.91 -15.95
CA ALA A 86 1.79 10.25 -14.67
C ALA A 86 1.73 11.23 -13.48
N ALA A 87 2.29 12.44 -13.63
CA ALA A 87 2.19 13.48 -12.60
C ALA A 87 0.75 13.97 -12.42
N ILE A 88 0.01 14.19 -13.51
CA ILE A 88 -1.41 14.55 -13.46
C ILE A 88 -2.22 13.42 -12.81
N CYS A 89 -2.01 12.16 -13.20
CA CYS A 89 -2.71 11.02 -12.61
C CYS A 89 -2.47 10.95 -11.10
N LEU A 90 -1.22 11.06 -10.65
CA LEU A 90 -0.90 11.00 -9.22
C LEU A 90 -1.54 12.17 -8.46
N ALA A 91 -1.48 13.39 -9.00
CA ALA A 91 -2.11 14.55 -8.39
C ALA A 91 -3.63 14.41 -8.29
N LEU A 92 -4.29 13.90 -9.34
CA LEU A 92 -5.73 13.64 -9.33
C LEU A 92 -6.11 12.59 -8.29
N VAL A 93 -5.31 11.53 -8.13
CA VAL A 93 -5.55 10.50 -7.12
C VAL A 93 -5.39 11.06 -5.72
N VAL A 94 -4.35 11.85 -5.43
CA VAL A 94 -4.19 12.52 -4.12
C VAL A 94 -5.38 13.44 -3.82
N CYS A 95 -5.82 14.26 -4.78
CA CYS A 95 -7.01 15.09 -4.62
C CYS A 95 -8.26 14.24 -4.36
N TRP A 96 -8.43 13.13 -5.09
CA TRP A 96 -9.52 12.20 -4.88
C TRP A 96 -9.49 11.56 -3.49
N GLN A 97 -8.33 11.12 -2.99
CA GLN A 97 -8.17 10.55 -1.67
C GLN A 97 -8.60 11.52 -0.57
N ILE A 98 -8.23 12.81 -0.69
CA ILE A 98 -8.66 13.86 0.25
C ILE A 98 -10.18 14.02 0.22
N ILE A 99 -10.77 14.17 -0.97
CA ILE A 99 -12.23 14.28 -1.12
C ILE A 99 -12.92 13.04 -0.53
N PHE A 100 -12.37 11.86 -0.78
CA PHE A 100 -12.91 10.60 -0.30
C PHE A 100 -12.94 10.55 1.23
N VAL A 101 -11.81 10.80 1.91
CA VAL A 101 -11.75 10.80 3.39
C VAL A 101 -12.69 11.85 4.01
N LEU A 102 -12.77 13.04 3.42
CA LEU A 102 -13.65 14.10 3.91
C LEU A 102 -15.14 13.71 3.84
N ASN A 103 -15.52 12.81 2.94
CA ASN A 103 -16.91 12.36 2.77
C ASN A 103 -17.17 10.96 3.34
N VAL A 104 -16.12 10.14 3.55
CA VAL A 104 -16.20 8.73 3.93
C VAL A 104 -15.17 8.45 5.02
N HIS A 105 -15.62 8.47 6.27
CA HIS A 105 -14.82 8.18 7.47
C HIS A 105 -15.66 7.36 8.46
N PRO A 106 -16.04 6.12 8.09
CA PRO A 106 -16.90 5.29 8.92
C PRO A 106 -16.17 4.85 10.20
N ALA A 107 -16.93 4.64 11.27
CA ALA A 107 -16.39 3.89 12.40
C ALA A 107 -16.10 2.44 11.95
N ILE A 108 -14.86 1.99 12.16
CA ILE A 108 -14.43 0.64 11.77
C ILE A 108 -14.41 -0.24 13.01
N GLY A 109 -14.97 -1.44 12.90
CA GLY A 109 -14.96 -2.44 13.97
C GLY A 109 -13.63 -3.20 14.07
N PHE A 110 -13.67 -4.37 14.73
CA PHE A 110 -12.51 -5.26 14.90
C PHE A 110 -11.31 -4.55 15.52
N ASP A 111 -10.11 -4.79 15.00
CA ASP A 111 -8.87 -4.29 15.59
C ASP A 111 -8.75 -2.77 15.51
N ALA A 112 -9.16 -2.15 14.41
CA ALA A 112 -9.15 -0.69 14.26
C ALA A 112 -10.10 -0.03 15.28
N GLY A 113 -11.27 -0.63 15.47
CA GLY A 113 -12.23 -0.20 16.49
C GLY A 113 -11.68 -0.34 17.90
N ALA A 114 -11.06 -1.46 18.24
CA ALA A 114 -10.46 -1.67 19.56
C ALA A 114 -9.33 -0.67 19.86
N ILE A 115 -8.54 -0.30 18.85
CA ILE A 115 -7.51 0.75 18.98
C ILE A 115 -8.17 2.10 19.24
N HIS A 116 -9.17 2.47 18.44
CA HIS A 116 -9.87 3.73 18.58
C HIS A 116 -10.59 3.86 19.94
N GLU A 117 -11.32 2.82 20.37
CA GLU A 117 -11.98 2.77 21.68
C GLU A 117 -10.96 2.81 22.83
N GLY A 118 -9.78 2.20 22.67
CA GLY A 118 -8.68 2.27 23.62
C GLY A 118 -8.16 3.69 23.88
N LEU A 119 -8.41 4.64 22.97
CA LEU A 119 -8.08 6.06 23.17
C LEU A 119 -9.05 6.76 24.14
N ILE A 120 -10.28 6.26 24.24
CA ILE A 120 -11.38 6.90 24.97
C ILE A 120 -11.60 6.18 26.30
N ASN A 121 -11.60 4.84 26.31
CA ASN A 121 -11.96 4.01 27.45
C ASN A 121 -10.80 3.13 27.94
N THR A 122 -9.83 3.75 28.62
CA THR A 122 -8.59 3.08 29.06
C THR A 122 -8.77 2.07 30.20
N GLN A 123 -9.91 2.11 30.90
CA GLN A 123 -10.17 1.24 32.06
C GLN A 123 -11.05 0.03 31.73
N ASP A 124 -11.51 -0.08 30.49
CA ASP A 124 -12.36 -1.18 30.05
C ASP A 124 -11.64 -2.54 30.15
N ILE A 125 -12.31 -3.53 30.72
CA ILE A 125 -11.74 -4.86 30.99
C ILE A 125 -11.54 -5.63 29.68
N GLU A 126 -12.45 -5.49 28.72
CA GLU A 126 -12.38 -6.18 27.44
C GLU A 126 -11.23 -5.62 26.60
N LEU A 127 -11.08 -4.29 26.54
CA LEU A 127 -9.96 -3.65 25.84
C LEU A 127 -8.60 -4.01 26.46
N ARG A 128 -8.49 -4.02 27.79
CA ARG A 128 -7.26 -4.46 28.48
C ARG A 128 -6.92 -5.91 28.16
N THR A 129 -7.93 -6.78 28.10
CA THR A 129 -7.75 -8.19 27.72
C THR A 129 -7.32 -8.32 26.26
N TYR A 130 -7.96 -7.57 25.36
CA TYR A 130 -7.62 -7.51 23.94
C TYR A 130 -6.15 -7.11 23.74
N PHE A 131 -5.68 -6.03 24.34
CA PHE A 131 -4.27 -5.61 24.21
C PHE A 131 -3.28 -6.56 24.90
N GLY A 132 -3.72 -7.33 25.89
CA GLY A 132 -2.94 -8.42 26.48
C GLY A 132 -2.74 -9.60 25.51
N LEU A 133 -3.73 -9.89 24.67
CA LEU A 133 -3.67 -10.95 23.65
C LEU A 133 -2.98 -10.47 22.36
N TYR A 134 -3.28 -9.24 21.94
CA TYR A 134 -2.82 -8.63 20.69
C TYR A 134 -1.85 -7.49 20.97
N TYR A 135 -0.77 -7.80 21.70
CA TYR A 135 0.25 -6.82 22.10
C TYR A 135 0.94 -6.15 20.91
N ASN A 136 0.89 -6.73 19.71
CA ASN A 136 1.40 -6.13 18.47
C ASN A 136 0.63 -4.86 18.07
N ASN A 137 -0.59 -4.64 18.59
CA ASN A 137 -1.37 -3.43 18.34
C ASN A 137 -1.06 -2.30 19.34
N MET A 138 -0.29 -2.57 20.40
CA MET A 138 0.04 -1.57 21.43
C MET A 138 0.86 -0.40 20.88
N ALA A 139 1.82 -0.66 19.98
CA ALA A 139 2.62 0.41 19.41
C ALA A 139 1.75 1.43 18.67
N LEU A 140 0.77 0.95 17.88
CA LEU A 140 -0.16 1.80 17.17
C LEU A 140 -1.08 2.56 18.12
N LEU A 141 -1.62 1.91 19.16
CA LEU A 141 -2.43 2.58 20.19
C LEU A 141 -1.67 3.76 20.82
N LEU A 142 -0.41 3.55 21.22
CA LEU A 142 0.40 4.59 21.87
C LEU A 142 0.68 5.77 20.92
N ILE A 143 0.94 5.49 19.64
CA ILE A 143 1.13 6.52 18.62
C ILE A 143 -0.15 7.32 18.41
N GLN A 144 -1.29 6.64 18.24
CA GLN A 144 -2.58 7.30 18.07
C GLN A 144 -2.99 8.09 19.32
N HIS A 145 -2.69 7.58 20.51
CA HIS A 145 -2.90 8.31 21.77
C HIS A 145 -2.06 9.59 21.84
N ALA A 146 -0.77 9.52 21.50
CA ALA A 146 0.09 10.70 21.46
C ALA A 146 -0.43 11.76 20.48
N LEU A 147 -0.91 11.33 19.30
CA LEU A 147 -1.54 12.24 18.34
C LEU A 147 -2.86 12.81 18.87
N ALA A 148 -3.71 11.99 19.48
CA ALA A 148 -4.97 12.43 20.05
C ALA A 148 -4.77 13.48 21.14
N THR A 149 -3.77 13.29 22.01
CA THR A 149 -3.42 14.27 23.05
C THR A 149 -2.85 15.54 22.43
N LEU A 150 -1.95 15.43 21.44
CA LEU A 150 -1.32 16.58 20.79
C LEU A 150 -2.33 17.47 20.04
N PHE A 151 -3.28 16.86 19.35
CA PHE A 151 -4.29 17.56 18.54
C PHE A 151 -5.64 17.72 19.25
N SER A 152 -5.76 17.22 20.48
CA SER A 152 -6.98 17.28 21.30
C SER A 152 -8.22 16.72 20.58
N THR A 153 -8.06 15.63 19.82
CA THR A 153 -9.15 14.99 19.07
C THR A 153 -8.96 13.48 18.98
N THR A 154 -10.07 12.76 19.08
CA THR A 154 -10.15 11.30 18.89
C THR A 154 -11.15 10.96 17.77
N SER A 155 -11.34 11.86 16.80
CA SER A 155 -12.28 11.60 15.71
C SER A 155 -11.72 10.62 14.67
N TRP A 156 -12.59 9.77 14.12
CA TRP A 156 -12.26 8.91 12.98
C TRP A 156 -11.71 9.70 11.79
N LEU A 157 -12.35 10.83 11.45
CA LEU A 157 -11.87 11.72 10.40
C LEU A 157 -10.41 12.15 10.60
N PHE A 158 -10.02 12.50 11.83
CA PHE A 158 -8.63 12.88 12.11
C PHE A 158 -7.67 11.72 11.86
N PHE A 159 -7.99 10.51 12.33
CA PHE A 159 -7.13 9.34 12.13
C PHE A 159 -7.10 8.85 10.68
N ASP A 160 -8.18 9.00 9.92
CA ASP A 160 -8.20 8.72 8.48
C ASP A 160 -7.34 9.71 7.71
N LEU A 161 -7.35 10.99 8.09
CA LEU A 161 -6.44 12.00 7.53
C LEU A 161 -4.97 11.69 7.87
N MET A 162 -4.67 11.27 9.10
CA MET A 162 -3.32 10.84 9.47
C MET A 162 -2.88 9.59 8.69
N THR A 163 -3.81 8.66 8.47
CA THR A 163 -3.56 7.44 7.69
C THR A 163 -3.30 7.77 6.22
N LEU A 164 -4.06 8.70 5.63
CA LEU A 164 -3.80 9.23 4.29
C LEU A 164 -2.38 9.79 4.20
N LEU A 165 -1.97 10.64 5.14
CA LEU A 165 -0.61 11.22 5.14
C LEU A 165 0.48 10.15 5.21
N VAL A 166 0.29 9.13 6.04
CA VAL A 166 1.19 7.98 6.17
C VAL A 166 1.28 7.21 4.84
N VAL A 167 0.14 6.87 4.22
CA VAL A 167 0.11 6.13 2.96
C VAL A 167 0.79 6.92 1.83
N ASP A 168 0.48 8.21 1.71
CA ASP A 168 1.06 9.08 0.69
C ASP A 168 2.56 9.30 0.93
N LEU A 169 3.00 9.43 2.19
CA LEU A 169 4.42 9.46 2.54
C LEU A 169 5.13 8.19 2.08
N SER A 170 4.51 7.02 2.25
CA SER A 170 5.07 5.76 1.76
C SER A 170 5.22 5.75 0.24
N ALA A 171 4.20 6.22 -0.50
CA ALA A 171 4.27 6.33 -1.95
C ALA A 171 5.43 7.25 -2.40
N VAL A 172 5.62 8.39 -1.72
CA VAL A 172 6.75 9.30 -1.97
C VAL A 172 8.10 8.59 -1.72
N LEU A 173 8.24 7.86 -0.62
CA LEU A 173 9.47 7.11 -0.30
C LEU A 173 9.77 6.03 -1.35
N ILE A 174 8.75 5.35 -1.88
CA ILE A 174 8.90 4.39 -2.98
C ILE A 174 9.36 5.11 -4.26
N LEU A 175 8.74 6.24 -4.62
CA LEU A 175 9.17 7.01 -5.79
C LEU A 175 10.62 7.51 -5.66
N LEU A 176 11.04 7.94 -4.47
CA LEU A 176 12.44 8.27 -4.18
C LEU A 176 13.37 7.06 -4.33
N THR A 177 12.92 5.88 -3.91
CA THR A 177 13.67 4.63 -4.08
C THR A 177 13.90 4.33 -5.56
N ILE A 178 12.84 4.41 -6.38
CA ILE A 178 12.93 4.24 -7.83
C ILE A 178 13.80 5.33 -8.46
N LEU A 179 13.78 6.57 -7.94
CA LEU A 179 14.61 7.66 -8.45
C LEU A 179 16.11 7.37 -8.27
N LEU A 180 16.47 6.72 -7.16
CA LEU A 180 17.85 6.30 -6.90
C LEU A 180 18.26 5.10 -7.77
N LEU A 181 17.34 4.20 -8.11
CA LEU A 181 17.59 3.02 -8.95
C LEU A 181 17.63 3.36 -10.44
N ASP A 182 16.54 3.92 -10.98
CA ASP A 182 16.41 4.29 -12.39
C ASP A 182 15.41 5.44 -12.57
N LYS A 183 15.96 6.65 -12.78
CA LYS A 183 15.19 7.87 -13.05
C LYS A 183 14.25 7.75 -14.26
N LYS A 184 14.55 6.88 -15.23
CA LYS A 184 13.69 6.70 -16.43
C LYS A 184 12.40 5.96 -16.11
N ARG A 185 12.35 5.21 -14.99
CA ARG A 185 11.19 4.41 -14.58
C ARG A 185 10.22 5.17 -13.66
N ILE A 186 10.53 6.40 -13.27
CA ILE A 186 9.66 7.21 -12.41
C ILE A 186 8.23 7.36 -12.94
N PRO A 187 8.00 7.67 -14.22
CA PRO A 187 6.62 7.80 -14.72
C PRO A 187 5.82 6.50 -14.59
N LEU A 188 6.47 5.36 -14.86
CA LEU A 188 5.84 4.05 -14.69
C LEU A 188 5.53 3.77 -13.22
N ALA A 189 6.44 4.08 -12.29
CA ALA A 189 6.21 3.93 -10.87
C ALA A 189 5.04 4.81 -10.41
N MET A 190 4.96 6.07 -10.86
CA MET A 190 3.85 6.98 -10.54
C MET A 190 2.50 6.44 -11.04
N TYR A 191 2.44 5.81 -12.21
CA TYR A 191 1.20 5.16 -12.66
C TYR A 191 0.80 3.97 -11.78
N ILE A 192 1.76 3.15 -11.37
CA ILE A 192 1.51 2.01 -10.50
C ILE A 192 1.01 2.49 -9.14
N GLU A 193 1.67 3.49 -8.54
CA GLU A 193 1.24 4.11 -7.29
C GLU A 193 -0.15 4.75 -7.44
N SER A 194 -0.42 5.47 -8.52
CA SER A 194 -1.74 6.07 -8.78
C SER A 194 -2.84 5.01 -8.84
N ALA A 195 -2.58 3.88 -9.51
CA ALA A 195 -3.54 2.78 -9.58
C ALA A 195 -3.75 2.13 -8.21
N TRP A 196 -2.67 1.94 -7.44
CA TRP A 196 -2.74 1.36 -6.09
C TRP A 196 -3.56 2.26 -5.15
N LEU A 197 -3.22 3.55 -5.08
CA LEU A 197 -3.87 4.54 -4.22
C LEU A 197 -5.33 4.80 -4.60
N LEU A 198 -5.69 4.65 -5.88
CA LEU A 198 -7.07 4.79 -6.34
C LEU A 198 -7.94 3.57 -5.98
N LEU A 199 -7.40 2.36 -6.10
CA LEU A 199 -8.17 1.11 -6.00
C LEU A 199 -8.25 0.56 -4.57
N PHE A 200 -7.25 0.83 -3.73
CA PHE A 200 -7.18 0.31 -2.36
C PHE A 200 -7.51 1.43 -1.36
N PRO A 201 -8.69 1.40 -0.70
CA PRO A 201 -9.09 2.41 0.28
C PRO A 201 -8.39 2.18 1.63
N THR A 202 -7.10 1.83 1.64
CA THR A 202 -6.33 1.64 2.88
C THR A 202 -6.21 2.93 3.69
N ILE A 203 -6.41 4.08 3.04
CA ILE A 203 -6.36 5.41 3.66
C ILE A 203 -7.46 5.68 4.69
N ILE A 204 -8.60 4.98 4.63
CA ILE A 204 -9.69 5.13 5.62
C ILE A 204 -9.64 4.07 6.72
N ILE A 205 -8.57 3.27 6.79
CA ILE A 205 -8.42 2.21 7.79
C ILE A 205 -7.19 2.54 8.65
N PRO A 206 -7.35 3.21 9.80
CA PRO A 206 -6.25 3.64 10.66
C PRO A 206 -5.69 2.47 11.46
N TYR A 207 -5.10 1.52 10.75
CA TYR A 207 -4.62 0.24 11.29
C TYR A 207 -3.16 -0.05 10.88
N THR A 208 -2.56 -1.07 11.51
CA THR A 208 -1.12 -1.38 11.39
C THR A 208 -0.70 -1.67 9.95
N ASP A 209 -1.63 -2.17 9.11
CA ASP A 209 -1.42 -2.41 7.68
C ASP A 209 -1.03 -1.15 6.89
N ALA A 210 -1.63 -0.01 7.23
CA ALA A 210 -1.35 1.28 6.59
C ALA A 210 -0.20 2.00 7.31
N TRP A 211 -0.21 1.98 8.65
CA TRP A 211 0.74 2.71 9.50
C TRP A 211 2.17 2.16 9.44
N VAL A 212 2.34 0.90 9.03
CA VAL A 212 3.68 0.33 8.82
C VAL A 212 4.33 0.75 7.48
N LEU A 213 3.54 1.21 6.50
CA LEU A 213 4.03 1.42 5.13
C LEU A 213 5.22 2.39 5.01
N PRO A 214 5.26 3.54 5.71
CA PRO A 214 6.42 4.44 5.66
C PRO A 214 7.69 3.81 6.22
N PHE A 215 7.58 2.92 7.20
CA PHE A 215 8.74 2.21 7.73
C PHE A 215 9.29 1.23 6.70
N VAL A 216 8.39 0.49 6.04
CA VAL A 216 8.74 -0.46 4.98
C VAL A 216 9.40 0.22 3.79
N SER A 217 8.73 1.22 3.21
CA SER A 217 9.26 1.99 2.09
C SER A 217 10.54 2.75 2.47
N GLY A 218 10.60 3.28 3.69
CA GLY A 218 11.75 3.99 4.21
C GLY A 218 12.99 3.11 4.37
N TYR A 219 12.87 1.89 4.93
CA TYR A 219 14.04 1.02 5.03
C TYR A 219 14.48 0.53 3.64
N LEU A 220 13.55 0.32 2.69
CA LEU A 220 13.91 -0.03 1.31
C LEU A 220 14.70 1.10 0.64
N LEU A 221 14.27 2.35 0.84
CA LEU A 221 15.00 3.54 0.38
C LEU A 221 16.41 3.59 0.98
N CYS A 222 16.53 3.38 2.30
CA CYS A 222 17.82 3.39 2.99
C CYS A 222 18.74 2.29 2.47
N TYR A 223 18.22 1.08 2.25
CA TYR A 223 18.99 -0.02 1.67
C TYR A 223 19.53 0.30 0.27
N VAL A 224 18.69 0.84 -0.61
CA VAL A 224 19.12 1.27 -1.94
C VAL A 224 20.16 2.39 -1.86
N ALA A 225 19.96 3.37 -0.97
CA ALA A 225 20.91 4.45 -0.75
C ALA A 225 22.27 3.94 -0.23
N LEU A 226 22.27 2.95 0.68
CA LEU A 226 23.48 2.30 1.19
C LEU A 226 24.32 1.65 0.10
N LYS A 227 23.67 1.09 -0.93
CA LYS A 227 24.31 0.43 -2.06
C LYS A 227 24.71 1.41 -3.17
N ASN A 228 24.22 2.65 -3.13
CA ASN A 228 24.49 3.64 -4.15
C ASN A 228 25.89 4.27 -3.96
N LYS A 229 26.80 3.98 -4.90
CA LYS A 229 28.19 4.46 -4.89
C LYS A 229 28.35 5.98 -5.00
N LYS A 230 27.29 6.72 -5.34
CA LYS A 230 27.32 8.19 -5.40
C LYS A 230 27.38 8.83 -4.02
N PHE A 231 26.91 8.14 -2.97
CA PHE A 231 26.92 8.66 -1.61
C PHE A 231 28.27 8.43 -0.93
N LYS A 232 28.72 9.46 -0.19
CA LYS A 232 29.94 9.40 0.63
C LYS A 232 29.74 8.47 1.83
N LEU A 233 30.84 8.00 2.42
CA LEU A 233 30.79 7.07 3.57
C LEU A 233 29.92 7.59 4.71
N TRP A 234 30.05 8.86 5.11
CA TRP A 234 29.24 9.42 6.19
C TRP A 234 27.73 9.40 5.88
N GLN A 235 27.34 9.68 4.63
CA GLN A 235 25.94 9.63 4.18
C GLN A 235 25.42 8.19 4.25
N ARG A 236 26.25 7.23 3.82
CA ARG A 236 25.93 5.81 3.92
C ARG A 236 25.80 5.37 5.38
N SER A 237 26.66 5.83 6.28
CA SER A 237 26.52 5.56 7.72
C SER A 237 25.20 6.08 8.30
N VAL A 238 24.77 7.29 7.90
CA VAL A 238 23.46 7.82 8.28
C VAL A 238 22.32 6.93 7.77
N PHE A 239 22.36 6.51 6.50
CA PHE A 239 21.36 5.59 5.96
C PHE A 239 21.39 4.21 6.64
N ALA A 240 22.53 3.73 7.14
CA ALA A 240 22.62 2.47 7.88
C ALA A 240 21.92 2.56 9.24
N ILE A 241 22.15 3.65 9.97
CA ILE A 241 21.50 3.91 11.25
C ILE A 241 20.00 4.05 11.03
N LEU A 242 19.59 4.86 10.05
CA LEU A 242 18.18 5.06 9.72
C LEU A 242 17.51 3.75 9.28
N PHE A 243 18.19 2.91 8.49
CA PHE A 243 17.72 1.58 8.14
C PHE A 243 17.41 0.75 9.39
N GLY A 244 18.36 0.65 10.34
CA GLY A 244 18.15 -0.10 11.58
C GLY A 244 16.97 0.41 12.40
N LEU A 245 16.83 1.73 12.54
CA LEU A 245 15.71 2.35 13.26
C LEU A 245 14.37 2.07 12.58
N LEU A 246 14.30 2.15 11.25
CA LEU A 246 13.07 1.87 10.50
C LEU A 246 12.70 0.38 10.53
N VAL A 247 13.68 -0.52 10.52
CA VAL A 247 13.43 -1.96 10.72
C VAL A 247 12.91 -2.25 12.12
N ALA A 248 13.49 -1.63 13.16
CA ALA A 248 12.98 -1.75 14.52
C ALA A 248 11.54 -1.21 14.62
N GLY A 249 11.27 -0.02 14.06
CA GLY A 249 9.92 0.55 13.98
C GLY A 249 8.94 -0.35 13.24
N THR A 250 9.36 -0.96 12.13
CA THR A 250 8.57 -1.96 11.39
C THR A 250 8.22 -3.14 12.28
N TYR A 251 9.19 -3.70 13.00
CA TYR A 251 8.98 -4.85 13.89
C TYR A 251 7.96 -4.54 14.98
N PHE A 252 8.06 -3.37 15.63
CA PHE A 252 7.13 -2.99 16.69
C PHE A 252 5.73 -2.64 16.17
N MET A 253 5.64 -2.03 14.98
CA MET A 253 4.34 -1.68 14.37
C MET A 253 3.62 -2.92 13.82
N LYS A 254 4.36 -3.77 13.09
CA LYS A 254 3.83 -5.00 12.50
C LYS A 254 4.97 -6.00 12.25
N PRO A 255 5.19 -6.97 13.15
CA PRO A 255 6.32 -7.90 13.07
C PRO A 255 6.45 -8.62 11.73
N SER A 256 5.33 -9.00 11.10
CA SER A 256 5.35 -9.69 9.80
C SER A 256 5.85 -8.82 8.63
N ALA A 257 5.86 -7.50 8.78
CA ALA A 257 6.34 -6.58 7.74
C ALA A 257 7.87 -6.54 7.62
N ILE A 258 8.63 -7.22 8.50
CA ILE A 258 10.09 -7.36 8.39
C ILE A 258 10.52 -8.36 7.32
N ALA A 259 9.59 -9.12 6.73
CA ALA A 259 9.91 -10.18 5.76
C ALA A 259 10.86 -9.74 4.62
N PRO A 260 10.74 -8.52 4.04
CA PRO A 260 11.69 -8.05 3.04
C PRO A 260 13.11 -7.86 3.58
N VAL A 261 13.27 -7.51 4.86
CA VAL A 261 14.59 -7.39 5.51
C VAL A 261 15.24 -8.77 5.64
N ILE A 262 14.47 -9.78 6.05
CA ILE A 262 14.95 -11.17 6.10
C ILE A 262 15.43 -11.60 4.71
N ALA A 263 14.65 -11.30 3.67
CA ALA A 263 15.05 -11.59 2.28
C ALA A 263 16.34 -10.86 1.88
N ILE A 264 16.49 -9.58 2.23
CA ILE A 264 17.72 -8.81 1.98
C ILE A 264 18.92 -9.47 2.66
N VAL A 265 18.82 -9.83 3.94
CA VAL A 265 19.90 -10.48 4.68
C VAL A 265 20.27 -11.82 4.05
N LEU A 266 19.29 -12.64 3.67
CA LEU A 266 19.56 -13.92 3.01
C LEU A 266 20.30 -13.72 1.69
N ILE A 267 19.90 -12.74 0.88
CA ILE A 267 20.56 -12.46 -0.40
C ILE A 267 22.01 -11.97 -0.17
N GLU A 268 22.21 -11.05 0.77
CA GLU A 268 23.52 -10.46 1.09
C GLU A 268 24.49 -11.41 1.80
N VAL A 269 24.00 -12.45 2.47
CA VAL A 269 24.85 -13.52 3.02
C VAL A 269 25.24 -14.53 1.94
N ILE A 270 24.37 -14.76 0.96
CA ILE A 270 24.58 -15.74 -0.12
C ILE A 270 25.46 -15.16 -1.25
N TYR A 271 25.45 -13.84 -1.48
CA TYR A 271 26.16 -13.14 -2.54
C TYR A 271 27.20 -12.16 -2.02
#